data_AF-A0A7R8H711-F1
#
_entry.id   AF-A0A7R8H711-F1
#
_cell.length_a   1.000
_cell.length_b   1.000
_cell.length_c   1.000
_cell.angle_alpha   90.00
_cell.angle_beta   90.00
_cell.angle_gamma   90.00
#
_symmetry.space_group_name_H-M   'P 1'
#
loop_
_entity.id
_entity.type
_entity.pdbx_description
1 polymer ?
#
loop_
_entity_poly.entity_id
_entity_poly.type
_entity_poly.pdbx_seq_one_letter_code
_entity_poly.pdbx_strand_id
1 'polypeptide(L)'
;MLIHFYNAGVEDAEVFNPFLPILPLESPGIAVNIELVSAVLRSLAPKKLKNRNWSQALGELAFSKREFPRAMKFYMETLISNSHYFLKTFEKDDRLIHRMIKCSSELGNHVTGTILCQLIDGCDYSGAFRSLEERNNNNDAMDGLYPYLWDVTVLEYAVTMHAKKGDYSRKKKALDTINNLEINTNNNDEILLEAASYRRNIFLRKMAAFFL
;
A
#
# COMPACT_ATOMS: atom_id res chain seq x y z
N MET A 1 -9.92 19.05 -14.30
CA MET A 1 -9.54 20.48 -14.47
C MET A 1 -8.61 20.95 -13.36
N LEU A 2 -9.05 21.09 -12.09
CA LEU A 2 -8.18 21.53 -10.98
C LEU A 2 -6.92 20.66 -10.78
N ILE A 3 -7.07 19.35 -10.94
CA ILE A 3 -5.98 18.38 -10.84
C ILE A 3 -4.95 18.58 -11.97
N HIS A 4 -5.39 18.92 -13.18
CA HIS A 4 -4.49 19.20 -14.30
C HIS A 4 -3.68 20.46 -14.07
N PHE A 5 -4.30 21.50 -13.50
CA PHE A 5 -3.59 22.70 -13.09
C PHE A 5 -2.55 22.39 -12.00
N TYR A 6 -2.88 21.54 -11.02
CA TYR A 6 -1.90 21.07 -10.03
C TYR A 6 -0.69 20.41 -10.71
N ASN A 7 -0.91 19.47 -11.64
CA ASN A 7 0.16 18.79 -12.37
C ASN A 7 1.05 19.73 -13.18
N ALA A 8 0.46 20.75 -13.82
CA ALA A 8 1.20 21.68 -14.65
C ALA A 8 2.15 22.59 -13.84
N GLY A 9 1.94 22.73 -12.53
CA GLY A 9 2.76 23.56 -11.64
C GLY A 9 3.83 22.81 -10.86
N VAL A 10 3.81 21.48 -10.80
CA VAL A 10 4.74 20.68 -9.99
C VAL A 10 5.93 20.25 -10.86
N GLU A 11 7.14 20.67 -10.48
CA GLU A 11 8.40 20.34 -11.19
C GLU A 11 8.89 18.90 -10.92
N ASP A 12 8.45 18.29 -9.81
CA ASP A 12 8.84 16.92 -9.42
C ASP A 12 8.01 15.85 -10.15
N ALA A 13 8.70 14.85 -10.71
CA ALA A 13 8.21 13.85 -11.68
C ALA A 13 7.08 12.89 -11.25
N GLU A 14 6.39 13.14 -10.13
CA GLU A 14 5.27 12.32 -9.69
C GLU A 14 3.92 12.96 -10.01
N VAL A 15 3.56 12.92 -11.29
CA VAL A 15 2.29 13.45 -11.82
C VAL A 15 1.08 12.89 -11.07
N PHE A 16 0.28 13.78 -10.51
CA PHE A 16 -0.98 13.48 -9.84
C PHE A 16 -2.04 13.10 -10.89
N ASN A 17 -2.20 11.80 -11.13
CA ASN A 17 -3.07 11.29 -12.20
C ASN A 17 -4.31 10.59 -11.61
N PRO A 18 -5.41 11.32 -11.36
CA PRO A 18 -6.70 10.70 -11.09
C PRO A 18 -7.19 10.07 -12.40
N PHE A 19 -7.97 9.00 -12.31
CA PHE A 19 -8.71 8.37 -13.43
C PHE A 19 -9.74 9.30 -14.13
N LEU A 20 -9.54 10.62 -14.08
CA LEU A 20 -10.31 11.62 -14.79
C LEU A 20 -9.65 11.86 -16.15
N PRO A 21 -10.44 12.06 -17.22
CA PRO A 21 -9.90 12.32 -18.55
C PRO A 21 -8.88 13.46 -18.50
N ILE A 22 -7.70 13.18 -19.07
CA ILE A 22 -6.65 14.17 -19.28
C ILE A 22 -7.20 15.16 -20.30
N LEU A 23 -7.57 16.35 -19.84
CA LEU A 23 -7.88 17.46 -20.73
C LEU A 23 -6.54 18.14 -21.00
N PRO A 24 -6.04 18.17 -22.23
CA PRO A 24 -4.86 18.95 -22.56
C PRO A 24 -5.20 20.42 -22.29
N LEU A 25 -4.59 20.99 -21.26
CA LEU A 25 -4.65 22.41 -20.94
C LEU A 25 -3.28 22.99 -21.25
N GLU A 26 -3.00 23.20 -22.53
CA GLU A 26 -1.90 24.06 -22.95
C GLU A 26 -2.38 25.50 -22.88
N SER A 27 -1.89 26.23 -21.89
CA SER A 27 -2.17 27.65 -21.72
C SER A 27 -0.85 28.35 -21.39
N PRO A 28 -0.09 28.80 -22.40
CA PRO A 28 1.12 29.58 -22.14
C PRO A 28 0.77 30.86 -21.38
N GLY A 29 1.41 31.06 -20.22
CA GLY A 29 1.31 32.29 -19.43
C GLY A 29 0.43 32.26 -18.17
N ILE A 30 -0.21 31.13 -17.83
CA ILE A 30 -0.94 31.01 -16.56
C ILE A 30 -0.04 30.34 -15.52
N ALA A 31 0.46 31.12 -14.56
CA ALA A 31 1.09 30.60 -13.36
C ALA A 31 0.00 29.99 -12.45
N VAL A 32 -0.03 28.67 -12.33
CA VAL A 32 -0.96 27.99 -11.44
C VAL A 32 -0.50 28.16 -10.00
N ASN A 33 -1.33 28.79 -9.16
CA ASN A 33 -1.11 28.76 -7.72
C ASN A 33 -1.52 27.39 -7.15
N ILE A 34 -0.52 26.55 -6.88
CA ILE A 34 -0.67 25.17 -6.39
C ILE A 34 -1.35 25.12 -5.01
N GLU A 35 -1.12 26.13 -4.18
CA GLU A 35 -1.66 26.23 -2.82
C GLU A 35 -3.16 26.52 -2.85
N LEU A 36 -3.59 27.42 -3.74
CA LEU A 36 -4.99 27.73 -3.97
C LEU A 36 -5.73 26.51 -4.53
N VAL A 37 -5.16 25.82 -5.52
CA VAL A 37 -5.74 24.58 -6.07
C VAL A 37 -5.87 23.52 -4.98
N SER A 38 -4.83 23.35 -4.15
CA SER A 38 -4.85 22.43 -3.00
C SER A 38 -5.93 22.81 -1.98
N ALA A 39 -6.10 24.10 -1.70
CA ALA A 39 -7.09 24.61 -0.76
C ALA A 39 -8.52 24.36 -1.27
N VAL A 40 -8.77 24.61 -2.56
CA VAL A 40 -10.05 24.32 -3.20
C VAL A 40 -10.34 22.83 -3.15
N LEU A 41 -9.38 21.97 -3.52
CA LEU A 41 -9.53 20.51 -3.42
C LEU A 41 -9.89 20.09 -1.98
N ARG A 42 -9.20 20.60 -0.96
CA ARG A 42 -9.52 20.28 0.44
C ARG A 42 -10.92 20.79 0.87
N SER A 43 -11.33 21.98 0.41
CA SER A 43 -12.62 22.58 0.77
C SER A 43 -13.83 21.82 0.20
N LEU A 44 -13.62 21.06 -0.88
CA LEU A 44 -14.64 20.23 -1.51
C LEU A 44 -14.80 18.87 -0.79
N ALA A 45 -13.80 18.44 -0.02
CA ALA A 45 -13.80 17.12 0.62
C ALA A 45 -14.95 16.84 1.62
N PRO A 46 -15.37 17.78 2.48
CA PRO A 46 -16.44 17.51 3.46
C PRO A 46 -17.86 17.55 2.85
N LYS A 47 -18.04 18.07 1.62
CA LYS A 47 -19.36 18.22 1.01
C LYS A 47 -19.65 17.05 0.07
N LYS A 48 -20.19 15.95 0.65
CA LYS A 48 -20.83 14.84 -0.09
C LYS A 48 -20.00 14.28 -1.24
N LEU A 49 -19.12 13.31 -0.98
CA LEU A 49 -18.85 12.17 -1.87
C LEU A 49 -17.83 11.26 -1.15
N LYS A 50 -18.33 10.23 -0.45
CA LYS A 50 -17.51 9.02 -0.17
C LYS A 50 -17.28 8.31 -1.50
N ASN A 51 -16.48 8.92 -2.36
CA ASN A 51 -16.18 8.46 -3.71
C ASN A 51 -14.74 7.99 -3.72
N ARG A 52 -14.52 6.74 -4.12
CA ARG A 52 -13.20 6.13 -4.36
C ARG A 52 -12.23 7.11 -5.01
N ASN A 53 -12.65 7.74 -6.10
CA ASN A 53 -11.82 8.60 -6.92
C ASN A 53 -11.38 9.86 -6.15
N TRP A 54 -12.21 10.31 -5.21
CA TRP A 54 -11.91 11.47 -4.38
C TRP A 54 -10.93 11.14 -3.25
N SER A 55 -11.14 10.03 -2.53
CA SER A 55 -10.15 9.55 -1.54
C SER A 55 -8.80 9.28 -2.21
N GLN A 56 -8.78 8.62 -3.36
CA GLN A 56 -7.53 8.39 -4.12
C GLN A 56 -6.87 9.71 -4.52
N ALA A 57 -7.66 10.70 -4.95
CA ALA A 57 -7.14 12.00 -5.32
C ALA A 57 -6.51 12.76 -4.13
N LEU A 58 -7.15 12.72 -2.96
CA LEU A 58 -6.60 13.29 -1.73
C LEU A 58 -5.34 12.53 -1.27
N GLY A 59 -5.28 11.21 -1.50
CA GLY A 59 -4.12 10.37 -1.24
C GLY A 59 -2.90 10.81 -2.04
N GLU A 60 -3.03 10.95 -3.36
CA GLU A 60 -1.93 11.42 -4.21
C GLU A 60 -1.52 12.88 -3.90
N LEU A 61 -2.46 13.77 -3.53
CA LEU A 61 -2.14 15.14 -3.11
C LEU A 61 -1.36 15.15 -1.78
N ALA A 62 -1.69 14.27 -0.84
CA ALA A 62 -0.92 14.11 0.39
C ALA A 62 0.46 13.48 0.09
N PHE A 63 0.51 12.51 -0.82
CA PHE A 63 1.73 11.83 -1.24
C PHE A 63 2.75 12.79 -1.84
N SER A 64 2.33 13.62 -2.79
CA SER A 64 3.16 14.65 -3.43
C SER A 64 3.72 15.67 -2.44
N LYS A 65 3.00 15.93 -1.34
CA LYS A 65 3.47 16.78 -0.23
C LYS A 65 4.31 16.05 0.81
N ARG A 66 4.62 14.77 0.58
CA ARG A 66 5.32 13.88 1.53
C ARG A 66 4.58 13.73 2.87
N GLU A 67 3.26 13.97 2.90
CA GLU A 67 2.39 13.72 4.05
C GLU A 67 2.02 12.22 4.10
N PHE A 68 3.01 11.33 4.23
CA PHE A 68 2.82 9.87 4.07
C PHE A 68 1.78 9.21 4.98
N PRO A 69 1.64 9.56 6.28
CA PRO A 69 0.57 9.00 7.11
C PRO A 69 -0.82 9.33 6.56
N ARG A 70 -0.97 10.57 6.06
CA ARG A 70 -2.23 11.06 5.50
C ARG A 70 -2.52 10.44 4.14
N ALA A 71 -1.49 10.28 3.30
CA ALA A 71 -1.61 9.56 2.04
C ALA A 71 -2.06 8.12 2.27
N MET A 72 -1.44 7.41 3.21
CA MET A 72 -1.82 6.05 3.59
C MET A 72 -3.28 5.96 4.06
N LYS A 73 -3.73 6.91 4.91
CA LYS A 73 -5.14 7.02 5.33
C LYS A 73 -6.08 7.05 4.12
N PHE A 74 -5.84 7.95 3.17
CA PHE A 74 -6.69 8.10 1.99
C PHE A 74 -6.64 6.89 1.04
N TYR A 75 -5.49 6.23 0.89
CA TYR A 75 -5.41 4.97 0.15
C TYR A 75 -6.21 3.85 0.82
N MET A 76 -6.19 3.76 2.16
CA MET A 76 -7.03 2.82 2.91
C MET A 76 -8.53 3.10 2.74
N GLU A 77 -8.96 4.37 2.77
CA GLU A 77 -10.35 4.75 2.48
C GLU A 77 -10.78 4.33 1.06
N THR A 78 -9.87 4.47 0.10
CA THR A 78 -10.08 4.04 -1.30
C THR A 78 -10.30 2.52 -1.37
N LEU A 79 -9.44 1.74 -0.72
CA LEU A 79 -9.54 0.28 -0.68
C LEU A 79 -10.81 -0.21 0.02
N ILE A 80 -11.22 0.42 1.13
CA ILE A 80 -12.46 0.05 1.85
C ILE A 80 -13.70 0.34 1.02
N SER A 81 -13.71 1.48 0.33
CA SER A 81 -14.81 1.86 -0.56
C SER A 81 -15.00 0.83 -1.69
N ASN A 82 -13.90 0.27 -2.22
CA ASN A 82 -13.93 -0.75 -3.27
C ASN A 82 -14.31 -2.15 -2.79
N SER A 83 -14.00 -2.48 -1.53
CA SER A 83 -14.06 -3.86 -1.03
C SER A 83 -15.22 -4.11 -0.04
N HIS A 84 -16.02 -3.10 0.24
CA HIS A 84 -16.98 -3.09 1.36
C HIS A 84 -16.33 -3.58 2.65
N TYR A 85 -15.27 -2.89 3.08
CA TYR A 85 -14.50 -3.27 4.28
C TYR A 85 -13.87 -4.67 4.18
N PHE A 86 -13.32 -4.98 3.00
CA PHE A 86 -12.64 -6.25 2.71
C PHE A 86 -13.53 -7.48 2.89
N LEU A 87 -14.84 -7.31 2.64
CA LEU A 87 -15.82 -8.40 2.58
C LEU A 87 -15.98 -8.96 1.16
N LYS A 88 -15.63 -8.17 0.14
CA LYS A 88 -15.62 -8.58 -1.26
C LYS A 88 -14.20 -8.48 -1.84
N THR A 89 -13.92 -9.29 -2.85
CA THR A 89 -12.76 -9.10 -3.72
C THR A 89 -12.81 -7.69 -4.31
N PHE A 90 -11.69 -6.97 -4.27
CA PHE A 90 -11.57 -5.66 -4.87
C PHE A 90 -10.66 -5.71 -6.08
N GLU A 91 -10.94 -4.88 -7.08
CA GLU A 91 -10.02 -4.66 -8.19
C GLU A 91 -8.70 -4.13 -7.64
N LYS A 92 -7.62 -4.88 -7.91
CA LYS A 92 -6.28 -4.48 -7.53
C LYS A 92 -5.84 -3.33 -8.44
N ASP A 93 -5.50 -2.21 -7.82
CA ASP A 93 -4.82 -1.10 -8.47
C ASP A 93 -3.37 -1.16 -8.01
N ASP A 94 -2.52 -1.87 -8.76
CA ASP A 94 -1.11 -2.08 -8.41
C ASP A 94 -0.38 -0.76 -8.20
N ARG A 95 -0.76 0.31 -8.91
CA ARG A 95 -0.21 1.65 -8.69
C ARG A 95 -0.53 2.15 -7.29
N LEU A 96 -1.79 2.02 -6.85
CA LEU A 96 -2.17 2.38 -5.49
C LEU A 96 -1.40 1.54 -4.45
N ILE A 97 -1.23 0.24 -4.70
CA ILE A 97 -0.45 -0.64 -3.82
C ILE A 97 1.03 -0.20 -3.77
N HIS A 98 1.66 0.12 -4.90
CA HIS A 98 3.01 0.67 -4.94
C HIS A 98 3.15 1.99 -4.16
N ARG A 99 2.14 2.87 -4.23
CA ARG A 99 2.10 4.09 -3.41
C ARG A 99 2.05 3.76 -1.91
N MET A 100 1.24 2.78 -1.52
CA MET A 100 1.19 2.31 -0.13
C MET A 100 2.50 1.65 0.33
N ILE A 101 3.18 0.89 -0.55
CA ILE A 101 4.51 0.31 -0.26
C ILE A 101 5.50 1.45 0.03
N LYS A 102 5.54 2.48 -0.84
CA LYS A 102 6.41 3.64 -0.63
C LYS A 102 6.06 4.40 0.65
N CYS A 103 4.77 4.66 0.93
CA CYS A 103 4.35 5.22 2.21
C CYS A 103 4.85 4.39 3.40
N SER A 104 4.71 3.06 3.35
CA SER A 104 5.17 2.17 4.42
C SER A 104 6.67 2.28 4.66
N SER A 105 7.46 2.35 3.58
CA SER A 105 8.91 2.52 3.66
C SER A 105 9.30 3.87 4.30
N GLU A 106 8.67 4.97 3.88
CA GLU A 106 8.95 6.32 4.40
C GLU A 106 8.51 6.48 5.87
N LEU A 107 7.57 5.66 6.32
CA LEU A 107 7.14 5.59 7.73
C LEU A 107 8.01 4.66 8.59
N GLY A 108 8.99 3.97 8.01
CA GLY A 108 9.81 2.98 8.70
C GLY A 108 9.11 1.63 8.97
N ASN A 109 7.98 1.37 8.32
CA ASN A 109 7.16 0.17 8.49
C ASN A 109 7.43 -0.84 7.35
N HIS A 110 8.65 -1.36 7.25
CA HIS A 110 9.08 -2.12 6.08
C HIS A 110 8.43 -3.51 5.96
N VAL A 111 8.09 -4.17 7.07
CA VAL A 111 7.35 -5.45 7.03
C VAL A 111 5.91 -5.23 6.54
N THR A 112 5.29 -4.09 6.84
CA THR A 112 4.03 -3.68 6.19
C THR A 112 4.20 -3.59 4.67
N GLY A 113 5.31 -2.97 4.22
CA GLY A 113 5.69 -2.93 2.80
C GLY A 113 5.82 -4.33 2.19
N THR A 114 6.43 -5.27 2.91
CA THR A 114 6.58 -6.68 2.49
C THR A 114 5.22 -7.35 2.29
N ILE A 115 4.29 -7.18 3.23
CA ILE A 115 2.94 -7.75 3.11
C ILE A 115 2.20 -7.13 1.92
N LEU A 116 2.33 -5.81 1.72
CA LEU A 116 1.75 -5.09 0.58
C LEU A 116 2.29 -5.58 -0.76
N CYS A 117 3.56 -6.01 -0.85
CA CYS A 117 4.12 -6.58 -2.08
C CYS A 117 3.39 -7.85 -2.54
N GLN A 118 2.84 -8.65 -1.61
CA GLN A 118 2.06 -9.85 -1.95
C GLN A 118 0.67 -9.51 -2.52
N LEU A 119 0.19 -8.28 -2.36
CA LEU A 119 -1.10 -7.86 -2.92
C LEU A 119 -1.03 -7.67 -4.45
N ILE A 120 0.16 -7.40 -4.98
CA ILE A 120 0.44 -7.27 -6.42
C ILE A 120 0.35 -8.65 -7.06
N ASP A 121 -0.21 -8.73 -8.28
CA ASP A 121 -0.30 -10.00 -9.00
C ASP A 121 1.09 -10.59 -9.27
N GLY A 122 1.29 -11.85 -8.86
CA GLY A 122 2.58 -12.52 -8.95
C GLY A 122 3.60 -12.11 -7.87
N CYS A 123 3.21 -11.28 -6.89
CA CYS A 123 4.04 -10.75 -5.81
C CYS A 123 5.25 -9.90 -6.29
N ASP A 124 5.42 -8.69 -5.77
CA ASP A 124 6.66 -7.92 -5.99
C ASP A 124 7.80 -8.43 -5.08
N TYR A 125 8.44 -9.53 -5.49
CA TYR A 125 9.56 -10.11 -4.75
C TYR A 125 10.72 -9.14 -4.57
N SER A 126 10.98 -8.28 -5.57
CA SER A 126 12.08 -7.32 -5.52
C SER A 126 11.87 -6.27 -4.42
N GLY A 127 10.63 -5.76 -4.30
CA GLY A 127 10.21 -4.85 -3.25
C GLY A 127 10.12 -5.53 -1.89
N ALA A 128 9.61 -6.78 -1.85
CA ALA A 128 9.48 -7.56 -0.62
C ALA A 128 10.85 -7.85 0.01
N PHE A 129 11.81 -8.34 -0.78
CA PHE A 129 13.16 -8.66 -0.28
C PHE A 129 13.91 -7.41 0.17
N ARG A 130 13.82 -6.32 -0.60
CA ARG A 130 14.40 -5.03 -0.21
C ARG A 130 13.83 -4.55 1.13
N SER A 131 12.52 -4.66 1.31
CA SER A 131 11.84 -4.26 2.54
C SER A 131 12.25 -5.13 3.73
N LEU A 132 12.41 -6.44 3.55
CA LEU A 132 12.88 -7.36 4.60
C LEU A 132 14.34 -7.12 5.01
N GLU A 133 15.19 -6.68 4.09
CA GLU A 133 16.60 -6.43 4.36
C GLU A 133 16.88 -5.13 5.10
N GLU A 134 15.93 -4.19 5.07
CA GLU A 134 16.11 -2.86 5.63
C GLU A 134 16.54 -2.92 7.11
N ARG A 135 17.57 -2.12 7.45
CA ARG A 135 18.32 -2.30 8.71
C ARG A 135 17.51 -1.87 9.92
N ASN A 136 16.47 -1.06 9.71
CA ASN A 136 15.64 -0.46 10.75
C ASN A 136 14.32 -1.21 11.02
N ASN A 137 14.19 -2.47 10.59
CA ASN A 137 13.00 -3.33 10.80
C ASN A 137 12.72 -3.70 12.27
N ASN A 138 13.31 -2.98 13.23
CA ASN A 138 13.00 -3.15 14.65
C ASN A 138 11.78 -2.33 15.09
N ASN A 139 11.34 -1.34 14.29
CA ASN A 139 10.22 -0.47 14.64
C ASN A 139 8.84 -1.05 14.27
N ASP A 140 8.74 -2.06 13.40
CA ASP A 140 7.48 -2.46 12.77
C ASP A 140 6.79 -3.69 13.39
N ALA A 141 7.25 -4.12 14.57
CA ALA A 141 6.73 -5.31 15.25
C ALA A 141 6.64 -6.54 14.32
N MET A 142 7.65 -6.75 13.45
CA MET A 142 7.78 -7.86 12.49
C MET A 142 7.22 -9.20 12.97
N ASP A 143 7.54 -9.56 14.22
CA ASP A 143 7.09 -10.79 14.88
C ASP A 143 5.56 -10.98 14.87
N GLY A 144 4.79 -9.90 14.95
CA GLY A 144 3.32 -9.90 14.93
C GLY A 144 2.72 -9.85 13.52
N LEU A 145 3.56 -9.73 12.49
CA LEU A 145 3.15 -9.55 11.10
C LEU A 145 3.30 -10.82 10.24
N TYR A 146 4.07 -11.81 10.70
CA TYR A 146 4.17 -13.13 10.06
C TYR A 146 2.83 -13.82 9.73
N PRO A 147 1.79 -13.75 10.59
CA PRO A 147 0.49 -14.34 10.26
C PRO A 147 -0.20 -13.75 9.02
N TYR A 148 0.29 -12.64 8.48
CA TYR A 148 -0.22 -11.99 7.28
C TYR A 148 0.57 -12.29 6.01
N LEU A 149 1.67 -13.05 6.11
CA LEU A 149 2.41 -13.56 4.96
C LEU A 149 1.77 -14.88 4.50
N TRP A 150 1.52 -15.03 3.20
CA TRP A 150 1.02 -16.26 2.59
C TRP A 150 1.91 -16.77 1.46
N ASP A 151 2.77 -15.92 0.93
CA ASP A 151 3.75 -16.29 -0.08
C ASP A 151 4.94 -17.02 0.59
N VAL A 152 5.11 -18.29 0.23
CA VAL A 152 6.14 -19.16 0.79
C VAL A 152 7.54 -18.69 0.40
N THR A 153 7.74 -18.17 -0.81
CA THR A 153 9.03 -17.66 -1.27
C THR A 153 9.48 -16.44 -0.46
N VAL A 154 8.54 -15.53 -0.13
CA VAL A 154 8.81 -14.40 0.78
C VAL A 154 9.19 -14.89 2.18
N LEU A 155 8.49 -15.90 2.70
CA LEU A 155 8.77 -16.49 4.01
C LEU A 155 10.14 -17.21 4.04
N GLU A 156 10.49 -17.98 3.02
CA GLU A 156 11.79 -18.65 2.88
C GLU A 156 12.94 -17.63 2.84
N TYR A 157 12.73 -16.51 2.13
CA TYR A 157 13.66 -15.41 2.14
C TYR A 157 13.84 -14.82 3.53
N ALA A 158 12.74 -14.59 4.26
CA ALA A 158 12.78 -14.09 5.65
C ALA A 158 13.54 -15.05 6.57
N VAL A 159 13.33 -16.37 6.46
CA VAL A 159 14.08 -17.40 7.20
C VAL A 159 15.58 -17.29 6.93
N THR A 160 15.97 -17.17 5.66
CA THR A 160 17.37 -17.07 5.25
C THR A 160 18.00 -15.78 5.76
N MET A 161 17.28 -14.66 5.66
CA MET A 161 17.71 -13.35 6.14
C MET A 161 17.92 -13.36 7.66
N HIS A 162 16.98 -13.90 8.44
CA HIS A 162 17.14 -14.01 9.89
C HIS A 162 18.26 -14.96 10.30
N ALA A 163 18.46 -16.06 9.58
CA ALA A 163 19.60 -16.95 9.81
C ALA A 163 20.94 -16.22 9.63
N LYS A 164 21.07 -15.39 8.58
CA LYS A 164 22.26 -14.57 8.32
C LYS A 164 22.50 -13.51 9.41
N LYS A 165 21.42 -12.92 9.95
CA LYS A 165 21.50 -11.92 11.04
C LYS A 165 21.71 -12.54 12.43
N GLY A 166 21.56 -13.85 12.57
CA GLY A 166 21.61 -14.54 13.88
C GLY A 166 20.31 -14.45 14.69
N ASP A 167 19.20 -14.01 14.08
CA ASP A 167 17.90 -13.82 14.73
C ASP A 167 17.10 -15.12 14.80
N TYR A 168 17.54 -16.07 15.61
CA TYR A 168 16.93 -17.42 15.69
C TYR A 168 15.45 -17.42 16.11
N SER A 169 15.02 -16.47 16.94
CA SER A 169 13.62 -16.34 17.36
C SER A 169 12.71 -15.99 16.18
N ARG A 170 13.09 -14.99 15.37
CA ARG A 170 12.34 -14.57 14.18
C ARG A 170 12.41 -15.60 13.07
N LYS A 171 13.57 -16.23 12.88
CA LYS A 171 13.73 -17.38 11.99
C LYS A 171 12.71 -18.48 12.34
N LYS A 172 12.58 -18.82 13.63
CA LYS A 172 11.63 -19.84 14.08
C LYS A 172 10.19 -19.43 13.78
N LYS A 173 9.78 -18.19 14.05
CA LYS A 173 8.43 -17.69 13.72
C LYS A 173 8.12 -17.76 12.22
N ALA A 174 9.08 -17.39 11.37
CA ALA A 174 8.94 -17.51 9.93
C ALA A 174 8.78 -18.98 9.50
N LEU A 175 9.59 -19.89 10.04
CA LEU A 175 9.48 -21.33 9.80
C LEU A 175 8.14 -21.91 10.28
N ASP A 176 7.71 -21.54 11.49
CA ASP A 176 6.43 -21.97 12.04
C ASP A 176 5.27 -21.51 11.14
N THR A 177 5.37 -20.32 10.54
CA THR A 177 4.39 -19.81 9.58
C THR A 177 4.39 -20.61 8.26
N ILE A 178 5.56 -20.97 7.73
CA ILE A 178 5.67 -21.84 6.53
C ILE A 178 5.00 -23.20 6.78
N ASN A 179 5.08 -23.72 8.00
CA ASN A 179 4.49 -25.01 8.36
C ASN A 179 2.96 -24.98 8.51
N ASN A 180 2.31 -23.82 8.34
CA ASN A 180 0.85 -23.75 8.34
C ASN A 180 0.27 -24.51 7.13
N LEU A 181 -0.65 -25.43 7.39
CA LEU A 181 -1.24 -26.29 6.36
C LEU A 181 -1.99 -25.50 5.29
N GLU A 182 -2.58 -24.35 5.64
CA GLU A 182 -3.36 -23.54 4.68
C GLU A 182 -2.54 -22.90 3.56
N ILE A 183 -1.22 -22.69 3.73
CA ILE A 183 -0.35 -22.07 2.71
C ILE A 183 0.59 -23.08 2.04
N ASN A 184 0.40 -24.38 2.28
CA ASN A 184 1.21 -25.42 1.68
C ASN A 184 1.06 -25.40 0.15
N THR A 185 2.15 -25.22 -0.58
CA THR A 185 2.18 -25.10 -2.04
C THR A 185 1.67 -26.35 -2.78
N ASN A 186 1.51 -27.49 -2.09
CA ASN A 186 0.91 -28.70 -2.65
C ASN A 186 -0.64 -28.71 -2.57
N ASN A 187 -1.25 -27.74 -1.90
CA ASN A 187 -2.71 -27.57 -1.91
C ASN A 187 -3.20 -27.18 -3.31
N ASN A 188 -4.50 -27.38 -3.56
CA ASN A 188 -5.11 -26.84 -4.77
C ASN A 188 -5.15 -25.30 -4.75
N ASP A 189 -5.24 -24.69 -5.93
CA ASP A 189 -5.26 -23.24 -6.09
C ASP A 189 -6.40 -22.57 -5.30
N GLU A 190 -7.55 -23.23 -5.16
CA GLU A 190 -8.69 -22.72 -4.41
C GLU A 190 -8.37 -22.51 -2.92
N ILE A 191 -7.74 -23.49 -2.26
CA ILE A 191 -7.32 -23.37 -0.86
C ILE A 191 -6.26 -22.27 -0.70
N LEU A 192 -5.30 -22.21 -1.63
CA LEU A 192 -4.26 -21.17 -1.61
C LEU A 192 -4.85 -19.76 -1.77
N LEU A 193 -5.81 -19.60 -2.67
CA LEU A 193 -6.52 -18.34 -2.89
C LEU A 193 -7.38 -17.93 -1.69
N GLU A 194 -8.02 -18.89 -1.03
CA GLU A 194 -8.79 -18.65 0.20
C GLU A 194 -7.87 -18.24 1.36
N ALA A 195 -6.78 -18.97 1.58
CA ALA A 195 -5.79 -18.67 2.62
C ALA A 195 -5.16 -17.27 2.43
N ALA A 196 -4.76 -16.94 1.19
CA ALA A 196 -4.25 -15.62 0.83
C ALA A 196 -5.31 -14.53 1.09
N SER A 197 -6.56 -14.78 0.67
CA SER A 197 -7.65 -13.83 0.86
C SER A 197 -7.97 -13.58 2.33
N TYR A 198 -7.99 -14.63 3.15
CA TYR A 198 -8.22 -14.54 4.60
C TYR A 198 -7.13 -13.69 5.28
N ARG A 199 -5.86 -14.03 5.05
CA ARG A 199 -4.71 -13.32 5.63
C ARG A 199 -4.66 -11.86 5.18
N ARG A 200 -4.86 -11.60 3.88
CA ARG A 200 -4.98 -10.25 3.31
C ARG A 200 -6.08 -9.45 4.00
N ASN A 201 -7.28 -10.01 4.12
CA ASN A 201 -8.43 -9.28 4.64
C ASN A 201 -8.24 -8.89 6.13
N ILE A 202 -7.66 -9.77 6.95
CA ILE A 202 -7.37 -9.45 8.36
C ILE A 202 -6.31 -8.36 8.45
N PHE A 203 -5.24 -8.46 7.66
CA PHE A 203 -4.19 -7.45 7.60
C PHE A 203 -4.75 -6.07 7.22
N LEU A 204 -5.54 -5.99 6.14
CA LEU A 204 -6.11 -4.74 5.67
C LEU A 204 -7.11 -4.13 6.67
N ARG A 205 -7.85 -4.95 7.43
CA ARG A 205 -8.69 -4.45 8.54
C ARG A 205 -7.85 -3.90 9.69
N LYS A 206 -6.71 -4.51 10.03
CA LYS A 206 -5.79 -3.95 11.03
C LYS A 206 -5.18 -2.63 10.57
N MET A 207 -4.75 -2.55 9.31
CA MET A 207 -4.30 -1.29 8.70
C MET A 207 -5.38 -0.21 8.77
N ALA A 208 -6.63 -0.57 8.47
CA ALA A 208 -7.76 0.36 8.53
C ALA A 208 -7.97 0.89 9.94
N ALA A 209 -7.92 0.02 10.95
CA ALA A 209 -8.05 0.42 12.35
C ALA A 209 -6.90 1.32 12.84
N PHE A 210 -5.72 1.22 12.22
CA PHE A 210 -4.57 2.04 12.58
C PHE A 210 -4.60 3.44 11.92
N PHE A 211 -5.04 3.55 10.66
CA PHE A 211 -4.94 4.78 9.88
C PHE A 211 -6.24 5.61 9.79
N LEU A 212 -7.41 5.03 10.07
CA LEU A 212 -8.70 5.72 9.92
C LEU A 212 -9.16 6.37 11.21
#